data_AF-A0A956T0L5-F1
#
_entry.id   AF-A0A956T0L5-F1
#
_cell.length_a   1.000
_cell.length_b   1.000
_cell.length_c   1.000
_cell.angle_alpha   90.00
_cell.angle_beta   90.00
_cell.angle_gamma   90.00
#
_symmetry.space_group_name_H-M   'P 1'
#
loop_
_entity.id
_entity.type
_entity.pdbx_description
1 polymer ?
#
loop_
_entity_poly.entity_id
_entity_poly.type
_entity_poly.pdbx_seq_one_letter_code
_entity_poly.pdbx_strand_id
1 'polypeptide(L)'
;HCLDLDMQELSRISPTSTTHQRYAQATDLLKQNPKPSADELWEMMNCRIDFPNSLFTDRTTEFTPHGIATCARVLMDCKRREIWARAGKDAEQTPLKFDWGVRV
;
A
#
# COMPACT_ATOMS: atom_id res chain seq x y z
N HIS A 1 9.22 -8.94 2.45
CA HIS A 1 10.25 -9.92 2.11
C HIS A 1 11.46 -9.17 1.63
N CYS A 2 12.65 -9.78 1.66
CA CYS A 2 13.84 -9.18 1.08
C CYS A 2 13.77 -9.26 -0.46
N LEU A 3 14.25 -8.23 -1.16
CA LEU A 3 14.37 -8.23 -2.63
C LEU A 3 15.79 -8.56 -3.09
N ASP A 4 16.77 -8.36 -2.22
CA ASP A 4 18.15 -8.79 -2.40
C ASP A 4 18.27 -10.31 -2.28
N LEU A 5 19.02 -10.96 -3.17
CA LEU A 5 19.10 -12.43 -3.26
C LEU A 5 19.78 -13.03 -2.02
N ASP A 6 20.90 -12.45 -1.59
CA ASP A 6 21.66 -12.94 -0.43
C ASP A 6 20.79 -12.85 0.84
N MET A 7 20.01 -11.78 0.97
CA MET A 7 19.08 -11.59 2.09
C MET A 7 17.81 -12.46 1.99
N GLN A 8 17.40 -12.88 0.80
CA GLN A 8 16.26 -13.78 0.62
C GLN A 8 16.56 -15.16 1.19
N GLU A 9 17.79 -15.67 1.01
CA GLU A 9 18.21 -16.98 1.53
C GLU A 9 18.17 -17.03 3.07
N LEU A 10 18.42 -15.90 3.72
CA LEU A 10 18.47 -15.78 5.17
C LEU A 10 17.11 -15.40 5.80
N SER A 11 16.22 -14.81 5.01
CA SER A 11 14.94 -14.28 5.49
C SER A 11 13.91 -15.38 5.74
N ARG A 12 13.45 -15.52 6.99
CA ARG A 12 12.31 -16.38 7.32
C ARG A 12 11.00 -15.60 7.24
N ILE A 13 10.17 -15.97 6.28
CA ILE A 13 8.84 -15.39 6.10
C ILE A 13 7.81 -16.43 6.51
N SER A 14 6.83 -16.03 7.33
CA SER A 14 5.73 -16.91 7.71
C SER A 14 5.03 -17.46 6.45
N PRO A 15 4.69 -18.76 6.39
CA PRO A 15 3.89 -19.33 5.30
C PRO A 15 2.52 -18.65 5.12
N THR A 16 2.02 -18.01 6.18
CA THR A 16 0.74 -17.26 6.16
C THR A 16 0.90 -15.80 5.73
N SER A 17 2.11 -15.35 5.41
CA SER A 17 2.41 -13.98 4.98
C SER A 17 2.01 -13.76 3.52
N THR A 18 1.40 -12.59 3.26
CA THR A 18 0.99 -12.17 1.91
C THR A 18 2.02 -11.28 1.23
N THR A 19 3.22 -11.14 1.80
CA THR A 19 4.21 -10.15 1.32
C THR A 19 4.63 -10.33 -0.14
N HIS A 20 4.74 -11.58 -0.62
CA HIS A 20 5.09 -11.86 -2.01
C HIS A 20 3.90 -11.56 -2.94
N GLN A 21 2.70 -11.99 -2.56
CA GLN A 21 1.47 -11.71 -3.32
C GLN A 21 1.24 -10.20 -3.45
N ARG A 22 1.31 -9.44 -2.36
CA ARG A 22 1.14 -7.98 -2.38
C ARG A 22 2.19 -7.29 -3.24
N TYR A 23 3.43 -7.74 -3.22
CA TYR A 23 4.47 -7.18 -4.08
C TYR A 23 4.24 -7.48 -5.57
N ALA A 24 3.83 -8.70 -5.89
CA ALA A 24 3.45 -9.07 -7.26
C ALA A 24 2.28 -8.21 -7.75
N GLN A 25 1.23 -8.04 -6.93
CA GLN A 25 0.10 -7.16 -7.25
C GLN A 25 0.54 -5.71 -7.51
N ALA A 26 1.36 -5.11 -6.64
CA ALA A 26 1.89 -3.76 -6.87
C ALA A 26 2.72 -3.66 -8.16
N THR A 27 3.56 -4.66 -8.40
CA THR A 27 4.41 -4.72 -9.59
C THR A 27 3.55 -4.82 -10.85
N ASP A 28 2.50 -5.62 -10.84
CA ASP A 28 1.64 -5.82 -12.00
C ASP A 28 0.76 -4.58 -12.28
N LEU A 29 0.29 -3.88 -11.25
CA LEU A 29 -0.39 -2.58 -11.41
C LEU A 29 0.53 -1.55 -12.08
N LEU A 30 1.80 -1.49 -11.65
CA LEU A 30 2.80 -0.59 -12.23
C LEU A 30 3.21 -1.01 -13.65
N LYS A 31 3.23 -2.31 -13.97
CA LYS A 31 3.46 -2.75 -15.36
C LYS A 31 2.31 -2.36 -16.29
N GLN A 32 1.07 -2.43 -15.81
CA GLN A 32 -0.12 -2.07 -16.58
C GLN A 32 -0.19 -0.57 -16.87
N ASN A 33 0.22 0.27 -15.91
CA ASN A 33 0.38 1.70 -16.10
C ASN A 33 1.74 2.15 -15.53
N PRO A 34 2.81 2.20 -16.36
CA PRO A 34 4.17 2.54 -15.92
C PRO A 34 4.39 4.00 -15.52
N LYS A 35 3.46 4.90 -15.88
CA LYS A 35 3.55 6.33 -15.56
C LYS A 35 2.21 6.84 -15.03
N PRO A 36 1.73 6.29 -13.91
CA PRO A 36 0.46 6.68 -13.34
C PRO A 36 0.54 8.14 -12.84
N SER A 37 -0.55 8.87 -13.04
CA SER A 37 -0.79 10.13 -12.36
C SER A 37 -0.91 9.92 -10.84
N ALA A 38 -0.82 11.00 -10.06
CA ALA A 38 -0.98 10.91 -8.61
C ALA A 38 -2.36 10.35 -8.20
N ASP A 39 -3.41 10.72 -8.91
CA ASP A 39 -4.77 10.20 -8.67
C ASP A 39 -4.84 8.69 -8.97
N GLU A 40 -4.23 8.22 -10.06
CA GLU A 40 -4.16 6.79 -10.36
C GLU A 40 -3.31 6.01 -9.34
N LEU A 41 -2.18 6.57 -8.90
CA LEU A 41 -1.36 5.98 -7.83
C LEU A 41 -2.15 5.87 -6.51
N TRP A 42 -2.94 6.89 -6.19
CA TRP A 42 -3.81 6.85 -5.02
C TRP A 42 -4.81 5.69 -5.12
N GLU A 43 -5.46 5.53 -6.28
CA GLU A 43 -6.38 4.41 -6.50
C GLU A 43 -5.70 3.04 -6.51
N MET A 44 -4.46 2.94 -7.02
CA MET A 44 -3.68 1.70 -6.93
C MET A 44 -3.42 1.28 -5.47
N MET A 45 -3.20 2.23 -4.55
CA MET A 45 -3.07 1.93 -3.12
C MET A 45 -4.39 1.46 -2.49
N ASN A 46 -5.53 1.76 -3.13
CA ASN A 46 -6.87 1.30 -2.72
C ASN A 46 -7.22 -0.07 -3.30
N CYS A 47 -6.28 -0.72 -4.00
CA CYS A 47 -6.52 -2.00 -4.65
C CYS A 47 -6.97 -3.09 -3.68
N ARG A 48 -8.13 -3.68 -3.98
CA ARG A 48 -8.79 -4.77 -3.26
C ARG A 48 -8.78 -6.10 -4.02
N ILE A 49 -7.92 -6.25 -5.03
CA ILE A 49 -7.73 -7.53 -5.72
C ILE A 49 -7.24 -8.57 -4.70
N ASP A 50 -7.98 -9.67 -4.54
CA ASP A 50 -7.76 -10.71 -3.53
C ASP A 50 -7.92 -10.26 -2.06
N PHE A 51 -8.79 -9.27 -1.81
CA PHE A 51 -9.16 -8.90 -0.43
C PHE A 51 -9.62 -10.14 0.37
N PRO A 52 -9.13 -10.38 1.60
CA PRO A 52 -8.44 -9.45 2.50
C PRO A 52 -6.91 -9.36 2.36
N ASN A 53 -6.30 -10.09 1.42
CA ASN A 53 -4.85 -10.22 1.27
C ASN A 53 -4.22 -9.21 0.29
N SER A 54 -5.02 -8.26 -0.20
CA SER A 54 -4.65 -7.27 -1.20
C SER A 54 -3.65 -6.22 -0.69
N LEU A 55 -3.21 -5.31 -1.56
CA LEU A 55 -2.46 -4.10 -1.16
C LEU A 55 -3.19 -3.29 -0.09
N PHE A 56 -4.49 -3.12 -0.25
CA PHE A 56 -5.38 -2.60 0.78
C PHE A 56 -5.83 -3.73 1.73
N THR A 57 -4.93 -4.18 2.60
CA THR A 57 -5.13 -5.35 3.47
C THR A 57 -6.11 -5.06 4.62
N ASP A 58 -7.00 -6.02 4.95
CA ASP A 58 -7.68 -6.07 6.24
C ASP A 58 -8.00 -7.53 6.62
N ARG A 59 -7.12 -8.14 7.40
CA ARG A 59 -7.26 -9.52 7.92
C ARG A 59 -7.79 -9.55 9.35
N THR A 60 -8.37 -8.45 9.83
CA THR A 60 -9.03 -8.43 11.13
C THR A 60 -10.37 -9.14 11.04
N THR A 61 -10.61 -10.09 11.94
CA THR A 61 -11.90 -10.79 12.08
C THR A 61 -12.23 -10.93 13.55
N GLU A 62 -13.43 -11.35 13.90
CA GLU A 62 -13.79 -11.66 15.30
C GLU A 62 -12.86 -12.73 15.91
N PHE A 63 -12.43 -13.70 15.10
CA PHE A 63 -11.52 -14.78 15.53
C PHE A 63 -10.05 -14.38 15.47
N THR A 64 -9.72 -13.34 14.71
CA THR A 64 -8.35 -12.80 14.55
C THR A 64 -8.34 -11.28 14.72
N PRO A 65 -8.65 -10.76 15.92
CA PRO A 65 -8.80 -9.32 16.14
C PRO A 65 -7.47 -8.56 16.00
N HIS A 66 -6.34 -9.25 16.17
CA HIS A 66 -4.98 -8.73 15.97
C HIS A 66 -4.44 -9.02 14.56
N GLY A 67 -5.32 -9.26 13.59
CA GLY A 67 -4.95 -9.37 12.18
C GLY A 67 -4.32 -8.09 11.64
N ILE A 68 -3.60 -8.20 10.53
CA ILE A 68 -2.96 -7.06 9.87
C ILE A 68 -4.03 -6.31 9.07
N ALA A 69 -4.09 -4.98 9.22
CA ALA A 69 -4.91 -4.11 8.40
C ALA A 69 -4.13 -2.85 7.99
N THR A 70 -4.44 -2.32 6.82
CA THR A 70 -3.97 -1.00 6.38
C THR A 70 -4.53 0.05 7.33
N CYS A 71 -3.65 0.73 8.06
CA CYS A 71 -4.03 1.78 9.01
C CYS A 71 -3.94 3.19 8.42
N ALA A 72 -3.16 3.36 7.35
CA ALA A 72 -3.04 4.62 6.63
C ALA A 72 -2.48 4.39 5.23
N ARG A 73 -2.73 5.37 4.35
CA ARG A 73 -2.07 5.50 3.04
C ARG A 73 -1.48 6.90 2.95
N VAL A 74 -0.30 6.99 2.35
CA VAL A 74 0.39 8.26 2.11
C VAL A 74 0.95 8.24 0.70
N LEU A 75 0.68 9.29 -0.07
CA LEU A 75 1.26 9.55 -1.37
C LEU A 75 1.98 10.89 -1.33
N MET A 76 3.17 10.95 -1.90
CA MET A 76 3.94 12.18 -2.04
C MET A 76 4.01 12.56 -3.52
N ASP A 77 3.24 13.58 -3.91
CA ASP A 77 3.30 14.15 -5.25
C ASP A 77 4.41 15.20 -5.29
N CYS A 78 5.61 14.75 -5.63
CA CYS A 78 6.80 15.61 -5.71
C CYS A 78 6.66 16.72 -6.77
N LYS A 79 5.87 16.50 -7.83
CA LYS A 79 5.68 17.48 -8.91
C LYS A 79 4.80 18.63 -8.43
N ARG A 80 3.72 18.31 -7.72
CA ARG A 80 2.80 19.31 -7.14
C ARG A 80 3.26 19.86 -5.80
N ARG A 81 4.29 19.26 -5.20
CA ARG A 81 4.73 19.53 -3.82
C ARG A 81 3.62 19.29 -2.80
N GLU A 82 2.90 18.19 -2.97
CA GLU A 82 1.80 17.81 -2.08
C GLU A 82 2.06 16.46 -1.39
N ILE A 83 1.59 16.34 -0.16
CA ILE A 83 1.43 15.07 0.55
C ILE A 83 -0.06 14.79 0.63
N TRP A 84 -0.48 13.61 0.20
CA TRP A 84 -1.85 13.13 0.29
C TRP A 84 -1.87 12.03 1.34
N ALA A 85 -2.74 12.15 2.34
CA ALA A 85 -2.80 11.18 3.42
C ALA A 85 -4.23 10.87 3.83
N ARG A 86 -4.44 9.63 4.24
CA ARG A 86 -5.70 9.20 4.85
C ARG A 86 -5.46 8.07 5.84
N ALA A 87 -5.93 8.25 7.06
CA ALA A 87 -5.96 7.21 8.08
C ALA A 87 -7.24 6.37 7.95
N GLY A 88 -7.17 5.12 8.39
CA GLY A 88 -8.31 4.21 8.47
C GLY A 88 -8.35 3.16 7.35
N LYS A 89 -9.29 2.22 7.54
CA LYS A 89 -9.49 1.01 6.73
C LYS A 89 -10.56 1.16 5.63
N ASP A 90 -11.01 2.39 5.37
CA ASP A 90 -12.02 2.65 4.35
C ASP A 90 -11.35 3.06 3.03
N ALA A 91 -11.54 2.26 1.98
CA ALA A 91 -10.86 2.49 0.71
C ALA A 91 -11.35 3.74 -0.02
N GLU A 92 -12.64 4.06 0.07
CA GLU A 92 -13.35 5.11 -0.69
C GLU A 92 -13.10 6.54 -0.21
N GLN A 93 -12.22 6.72 0.78
CA GLN A 93 -12.00 8.03 1.39
C GLN A 93 -11.11 8.92 0.53
N THR A 94 -11.61 10.12 0.22
CA THR A 94 -10.83 11.20 -0.41
C THR A 94 -9.62 11.55 0.47
N PRO A 95 -8.40 11.64 -0.11
CA PRO A 95 -7.21 12.01 0.65
C PRO A 95 -7.32 13.43 1.19
N LEU A 96 -6.74 13.65 2.38
CA LEU A 96 -6.38 15.00 2.81
C LEU A 96 -5.08 15.39 2.10
N LYS A 97 -5.04 16.58 1.50
CA LYS A 97 -3.88 17.08 0.75
C LYS A 97 -3.23 18.24 1.49
N PHE A 98 -1.91 18.19 1.64
CA PHE A 98 -1.11 19.20 2.34
C PHE A 98 0.06 19.63 1.46
N ASP A 99 0.38 20.92 1.42
CA ASP A 99 1.63 21.40 0.81
C ASP A 99 2.80 21.11 1.78
N TRP A 100 3.82 20.37 1.34
CA TRP A 100 5.01 20.08 2.16
C TRP A 100 6.13 21.10 1.99
N GLY A 101 5.87 22.17 1.23
CA GLY A 101 6.70 23.36 1.09
C GLY A 101 6.53 24.40 2.19
N VAL A 102 5.65 24.18 3.17
CA VAL A 102 5.44 25.09 4.30
C VAL A 102 6.62 24.95 5.26
N ARG A 103 7.50 25.95 5.28
CA ARG A 103 8.43 26.17 6.39
C ARG A 103 7.60 26.61 7.59
N VAL A 104 7.53 25.78 8.62
CA VAL A 104 7.01 26.17 9.94
C VAL A 104 7.99 27.13 10.61
#